data_AF-A0A1X2Z905-F1
#
_entry.id   AF-A0A1X2Z905-F1
#
_cell.length_a   1.000
_cell.length_b   1.000
_cell.length_c   1.000
_cell.angle_alpha   90.00
_cell.angle_beta   90.00
_cell.angle_gamma   90.00
#
_symmetry.space_group_name_H-M   'P 1'
#
loop_
_entity.id
_entity.type
_entity.pdbx_description
1 polymer ?
#
loop_
_entity_poly.entity_id
_entity_poly.type
_entity_poly.pdbx_seq_one_letter_code
_entity_poly.pdbx_strand_id
1 'polypeptide(L)'
;MTDDSLESVAAHGIRGRGPMGLVPRWSYAEPPEFGRLIADGAEDGRRWAARRARRAVAAALSAVLLLSAAAGGGCMVLSARARTLESERAAVKECSDALGRLSALESRAMKARRRMDDAVSRLDQSYDLDRLVPLSATRPPEVPAVSCSADPARAAAKADRAAKGLSDWLKPVEAALKAEG
;
A
#
# COMPACT_ATOMS: atom_id res chain seq x y z
N MET A 1 19.09 -32.74 -62.94
CA MET A 1 19.73 -33.57 -63.97
C MET A 1 19.90 -34.93 -63.34
N THR A 2 19.16 -35.97 -63.68
CA THR A 2 18.22 -36.26 -64.78
C THR A 2 17.50 -37.56 -64.37
N ASP A 3 16.33 -37.79 -64.97
CA ASP A 3 15.76 -39.07 -65.45
C ASP A 3 16.60 -40.36 -65.21
N ASP A 4 16.07 -41.55 -64.89
CA ASP A 4 14.97 -42.29 -65.51
C ASP A 4 14.64 -43.52 -64.64
N SER A 5 13.37 -43.90 -64.55
CA SER A 5 12.90 -45.25 -64.91
C SER A 5 11.51 -45.51 -64.34
N LEU A 6 10.53 -45.29 -65.22
CA LEU A 6 9.22 -45.90 -65.18
C LEU A 6 9.39 -47.41 -65.30
N GLU A 7 9.59 -48.11 -64.18
CA GLU A 7 9.42 -49.56 -64.17
C GLU A 7 7.92 -49.90 -64.21
N SER A 8 7.49 -50.18 -65.43
CA SER A 8 6.32 -50.97 -65.78
C SER A 8 6.41 -52.35 -65.09
N VAL A 9 5.98 -52.45 -63.84
CA VAL A 9 5.72 -53.74 -63.21
C VAL A 9 4.32 -54.19 -63.62
N ALA A 10 4.28 -54.92 -64.72
CA ALA A 10 3.12 -55.67 -65.16
C ALA A 10 2.61 -56.56 -64.01
N ALA A 11 1.32 -56.47 -63.76
CA ALA A 11 0.61 -57.28 -62.78
C ALA A 11 0.74 -58.79 -63.11
N HIS A 12 1.70 -59.47 -62.50
CA HIS A 12 1.72 -60.93 -62.42
C HIS A 12 1.12 -61.36 -61.08
N GLY A 13 -0.16 -61.73 -61.11
CA GLY A 13 -0.83 -62.40 -60.01
C GLY A 13 -0.26 -63.79 -59.79
N ILE A 14 0.56 -63.96 -58.75
CA ILE A 14 1.02 -65.27 -58.30
C ILE A 14 -0.15 -65.95 -57.58
N ARG A 15 -0.65 -67.05 -58.16
CA ARG A 15 -1.69 -67.91 -57.58
C ARG A 15 -1.09 -68.84 -56.51
N GLY A 16 -1.43 -68.61 -55.24
CA GLY A 16 -1.22 -69.58 -54.16
C GLY A 16 -2.42 -70.53 -54.04
N ARG A 17 -2.16 -71.85 -54.02
CA ARG A 17 -3.18 -72.91 -53.95
C ARG A 17 -3.54 -73.21 -52.48
N GLY A 18 -4.70 -72.77 -52.02
CA GLY A 18 -5.34 -73.22 -50.78
C GLY A 18 -6.41 -74.30 -51.05
N PRO A 19 -6.82 -75.09 -50.03
CA PRO A 19 -7.66 -76.28 -50.20
C PRO A 19 -9.14 -76.01 -50.56
N MET A 20 -9.55 -74.74 -50.68
CA MET A 20 -10.94 -74.33 -50.97
C MET A 20 -11.00 -73.21 -52.03
N GLY A 21 -10.35 -73.42 -53.19
CA GLY A 21 -10.52 -72.55 -54.37
C GLY A 21 -9.94 -71.14 -54.24
N LEU A 22 -9.99 -70.38 -55.34
CA LEU A 22 -9.43 -69.03 -55.44
C LEU A 22 -10.27 -68.02 -54.66
N VAL A 23 -9.73 -67.49 -53.56
CA VAL A 23 -10.29 -66.29 -52.92
C VAL A 23 -9.59 -65.06 -53.53
N PRO A 24 -10.33 -64.11 -54.14
CA PRO A 24 -9.71 -62.88 -54.64
C PRO A 24 -9.22 -62.05 -53.45
N ARG A 25 -7.91 -61.82 -53.37
CA ARG A 25 -7.34 -60.81 -52.47
C ARG A 25 -7.51 -59.46 -53.13
N TRP A 26 -8.52 -58.70 -52.71
CA TRP A 26 -8.65 -57.30 -53.10
C TRP A 26 -7.45 -56.53 -52.58
N SER A 27 -6.51 -56.19 -53.46
CA SER A 27 -5.48 -55.19 -53.19
C SER A 27 -6.06 -53.85 -53.59
N TYR A 28 -6.49 -53.05 -52.61
CA TYR A 28 -6.80 -51.65 -52.85
C TYR A 28 -5.49 -50.94 -53.17
N ALA A 29 -5.14 -50.82 -54.45
CA ALA A 29 -4.22 -49.76 -54.84
C ALA A 29 -4.99 -48.45 -54.66
N GLU A 30 -4.67 -47.70 -53.60
CA GLU A 30 -5.25 -46.36 -53.39
C GLU A 30 -5.00 -45.53 -54.66
N PRO A 31 -6.04 -44.91 -55.26
CA PRO A 31 -5.83 -44.03 -56.39
C PRO A 31 -4.91 -42.87 -55.96
N PRO A 32 -4.00 -42.40 -56.82
CA PRO A 32 -3.02 -41.36 -56.47
C PRO A 32 -3.65 -40.07 -55.91
N GLU A 33 -4.93 -39.83 -56.24
CA GLU A 33 -5.74 -38.72 -55.75
C GLU A 33 -6.10 -38.84 -54.26
N PHE A 34 -6.28 -40.04 -53.71
CA PHE A 34 -6.66 -40.22 -52.31
C PHE A 34 -5.52 -39.84 -51.35
N GLY A 35 -4.28 -40.26 -51.64
CA GLY A 35 -3.11 -39.88 -50.85
C GLY A 35 -2.87 -38.36 -50.83
N ARG A 36 -3.16 -37.69 -51.95
CA ARG A 36 -3.07 -36.22 -52.06
C ARG A 36 -4.10 -35.51 -51.19
N LEU A 37 -5.34 -36.00 -51.15
CA LEU A 37 -6.40 -35.47 -50.29
C LEU A 37 -6.09 -35.64 -48.79
N ILE A 38 -5.47 -36.75 -48.40
CA ILE A 38 -5.02 -36.97 -47.02
C ILE A 38 -3.87 -36.02 -46.65
N ALA A 39 -2.93 -35.79 -47.56
CA ALA A 39 -1.83 -34.85 -47.35
C ALA A 39 -2.33 -33.40 -47.22
N ASP A 40 -3.25 -32.98 -48.09
CA ASP A 40 -3.87 -31.65 -48.05
C ASP A 40 -4.70 -31.45 -46.77
N GLY A 41 -5.46 -32.47 -46.35
CA GLY A 41 -6.20 -32.45 -45.09
C GLY A 41 -5.29 -32.35 -43.86
N ALA A 42 -4.16 -33.08 -43.85
CA ALA A 42 -3.17 -33.00 -42.78
C ALA A 42 -2.50 -31.60 -42.74
N GLU A 43 -2.21 -31.01 -43.89
CA GLU A 43 -1.68 -29.66 -43.98
C GLU A 43 -2.66 -28.60 -43.50
N ASP A 44 -3.93 -28.70 -43.89
CA ASP A 44 -4.92 -27.71 -43.49
C ASP A 44 -5.26 -27.82 -41.99
N GLY A 45 -5.24 -29.05 -41.44
CA GLY A 45 -5.30 -29.30 -40.00
C GLY A 45 -4.14 -28.63 -39.24
N ARG A 46 -2.89 -28.75 -39.74
CA ARG A 46 -1.73 -28.06 -39.16
C ARG A 46 -1.88 -26.54 -39.21
N ARG A 47 -2.37 -25.98 -40.33
CA ARG A 47 -2.60 -24.54 -40.49
C ARG A 47 -3.71 -24.04 -39.58
N TRP A 48 -4.79 -24.80 -39.41
CA TRP A 48 -5.88 -24.49 -38.49
C TRP A 48 -5.38 -24.49 -37.03
N ALA A 49 -4.64 -25.52 -36.63
CA ALA A 49 -4.07 -25.62 -35.29
C ALA A 49 -3.10 -24.46 -34.99
N ALA A 50 -2.23 -24.11 -35.94
CA ALA A 50 -1.32 -22.98 -35.82
C ALA A 50 -2.06 -21.64 -35.66
N ARG A 51 -3.13 -21.40 -36.43
CA ARG A 51 -3.97 -20.19 -36.29
C ARG A 51 -4.68 -20.15 -34.94
N ARG A 52 -5.21 -21.29 -34.47
CA ARG A 52 -5.88 -21.40 -33.16
C ARG A 52 -4.91 -21.12 -32.01
N ALA A 53 -3.70 -21.69 -32.07
CA ALA A 53 -2.65 -21.50 -31.08
C ALA A 53 -2.19 -20.03 -31.02
N ARG A 54 -1.94 -19.40 -32.17
CA ARG A 54 -1.55 -17.97 -32.22
C ARG A 54 -2.59 -17.05 -31.58
N ARG A 55 -3.88 -17.30 -31.84
CA ARG A 55 -4.98 -16.54 -31.22
C ARG A 55 -5.07 -16.77 -29.71
N ALA A 56 -4.89 -18.01 -29.25
CA ALA A 56 -4.90 -18.34 -27.83
C ALA A 56 -3.72 -17.69 -27.08
N VAL A 57 -2.52 -17.75 -27.66
CA VAL A 57 -1.32 -17.11 -27.10
C VAL A 57 -1.49 -15.59 -27.04
N ALA A 58 -2.00 -14.97 -28.11
CA ALA A 58 -2.25 -13.53 -28.13
C ALA A 58 -3.28 -13.11 -27.06
N ALA A 59 -4.36 -13.88 -26.89
CA ALA A 59 -5.35 -13.64 -25.85
C ALA A 59 -4.74 -13.78 -24.44
N ALA A 60 -3.94 -14.82 -24.20
CA ALA A 60 -3.26 -15.02 -22.93
C ALA A 60 -2.31 -13.86 -22.59
N LEU A 61 -1.48 -13.42 -23.55
CA LEU A 61 -0.59 -12.28 -23.34
C LEU A 61 -1.34 -10.98 -23.07
N SER A 62 -2.46 -10.75 -23.76
CA SER A 62 -3.31 -9.57 -23.51
C SER A 62 -3.93 -9.60 -22.11
N ALA A 63 -4.39 -10.76 -21.63
CA ALA A 63 -4.94 -10.91 -20.29
C ALA A 63 -3.87 -10.66 -19.21
N VAL A 64 -2.66 -11.17 -19.41
CA VAL A 64 -1.52 -10.93 -18.50
C VAL A 64 -1.17 -9.44 -18.44
N LEU A 65 -1.16 -8.75 -19.58
CA LEU A 65 -0.90 -7.30 -19.63
C LEU A 65 -2.00 -6.48 -18.94
N LEU A 66 -3.27 -6.87 -19.08
CA LEU A 66 -4.37 -6.20 -18.39
C LEU A 66 -4.30 -6.42 -16.88
N LEU A 67 -4.00 -7.65 -16.44
CA LEU A 67 -3.83 -7.97 -15.03
C LEU A 67 -2.64 -7.22 -14.42
N SER A 68 -1.51 -7.15 -15.12
CA SER A 68 -0.33 -6.41 -14.65
C SER A 68 -0.58 -4.90 -14.59
N ALA A 69 -1.30 -4.33 -15.57
CA ALA A 69 -1.70 -2.92 -15.56
C ALA A 69 -2.67 -2.60 -14.40
N ALA A 70 -3.65 -3.48 -14.15
CA ALA A 70 -4.59 -3.32 -13.04
C ALA A 70 -3.89 -3.41 -11.68
N ALA A 71 -2.96 -4.37 -11.51
CA ALA A 71 -2.18 -4.50 -10.29
C ALA A 71 -1.20 -3.32 -10.08
N GLY A 72 -0.53 -2.87 -11.15
CA GLY A 72 0.38 -1.73 -11.10
C GLY A 72 -0.33 -0.41 -10.78
N GLY A 73 -1.50 -0.18 -11.38
CA GLY A 73 -2.35 0.99 -11.07
C GLY A 73 -2.87 0.99 -9.63
N GLY A 74 -3.27 -0.17 -9.11
CA GLY A 74 -3.72 -0.33 -7.72
C GLY A 74 -2.63 0.00 -6.69
N CYS A 75 -1.41 -0.49 -6.90
CA CYS A 75 -0.28 -0.21 -6.01
C CYS A 75 0.08 1.28 -5.94
N MET A 76 0.00 2.02 -7.06
CA MET A 76 0.31 3.45 -7.10
C MET A 76 -0.68 4.28 -6.25
N VAL A 77 -1.98 3.97 -6.32
CA VAL A 77 -3.03 4.68 -5.56
C VAL A 77 -2.94 4.41 -4.05
N LEU A 78 -2.65 3.15 -3.67
CA LEU A 78 -2.45 2.78 -2.27
C LEU A 78 -1.21 3.45 -1.66
N SER A 79 -0.13 3.55 -2.44
CA SER A 79 1.11 4.19 -2.00
C SER A 79 0.94 5.70 -1.76
N ALA A 80 0.15 6.38 -2.59
CA ALA A 80 -0.16 7.80 -2.40
C ALA A 80 -1.01 8.04 -1.14
N ARG A 81 -1.98 7.16 -0.87
CA ARG A 81 -2.82 7.19 0.35
C ARG A 81 -2.03 6.88 1.62
N ALA A 82 -1.03 6.00 1.56
CA ALA A 82 -0.18 5.68 2.70
C ALA A 82 0.66 6.89 3.14
N ARG A 83 1.21 7.66 2.20
CA ARG A 83 2.01 8.85 2.50
C ARG A 83 1.20 9.96 3.18
N THR A 84 -0.05 10.18 2.77
CA THR A 84 -0.91 11.18 3.41
C THR A 84 -1.27 10.78 4.85
N LEU A 85 -1.47 9.47 5.09
CA LEU A 85 -1.76 8.95 6.44
C LEU A 85 -0.55 9.08 7.37
N GLU A 86 0.67 8.90 6.88
CA GLU A 86 1.88 9.09 7.70
C GLU A 86 2.11 10.55 8.07
N SER A 87 1.94 11.48 7.12
CA SER A 87 2.07 12.92 7.42
C SER A 87 0.98 13.42 8.38
N GLU A 88 -0.26 12.93 8.23
CA GLU A 88 -1.35 13.28 9.13
C GLU A 88 -1.12 12.70 10.54
N ARG A 89 -0.64 11.46 10.64
CA ARG A 89 -0.28 10.86 11.94
C ARG A 89 0.85 11.60 12.62
N ALA A 90 1.85 12.06 11.87
CA ALA A 90 2.94 12.86 12.43
C ALA A 90 2.42 14.18 13.02
N ALA A 91 1.57 14.90 12.28
CA ALA A 91 0.97 16.14 12.75
C ALA A 91 0.08 15.95 13.99
N VAL A 92 -0.72 14.88 14.02
CA VAL A 92 -1.55 14.54 15.20
C VAL A 92 -0.69 14.18 16.40
N LYS A 93 0.41 13.42 16.21
CA LYS A 93 1.35 13.09 17.28
C LYS A 93 2.02 14.35 17.83
N GLU A 94 2.51 15.24 16.98
CA GLU A 94 3.13 16.50 17.40
C GLU A 94 2.14 17.38 18.18
N CYS A 95 0.88 17.45 17.74
CA CYS A 95 -0.18 18.13 18.47
C CYS A 95 -0.45 17.48 19.85
N SER A 96 -0.52 16.15 19.91
CA SER A 96 -0.68 15.42 21.17
C SER A 96 0.48 15.68 22.13
N ASP A 97 1.72 15.68 21.63
CA ASP A 97 2.92 15.95 22.43
C ASP A 97 2.91 17.42 22.94
N ALA A 98 2.42 18.37 22.13
CA ALA A 98 2.21 19.76 22.55
C ALA A 98 1.16 19.89 23.67
N LEU A 99 0.02 19.19 23.55
CA LEU A 99 -1.00 19.15 24.60
C LEU A 99 -0.51 18.46 25.88
N GLY A 100 0.30 17.42 25.75
CA GLY A 100 0.97 16.79 26.89
C GLY A 100 1.88 17.75 27.65
N ARG A 101 2.69 18.55 26.93
CA ARG A 101 3.53 19.59 27.52
C ARG A 101 2.69 20.68 28.21
N LEU A 102 1.60 21.13 27.58
CA LEU A 102 0.71 22.13 28.14
C LEU A 102 0.02 21.66 29.42
N SER A 103 -0.54 20.46 29.44
CA SER A 103 -1.19 19.89 30.62
C SER A 103 -0.20 19.64 31.78
N ALA A 104 1.03 19.21 31.47
CA ALA A 104 2.09 19.12 32.47
C ALA A 104 2.41 20.51 33.06
N LEU A 105 2.50 21.54 32.22
CA LEU A 105 2.73 22.92 32.64
C LEU A 105 1.57 23.47 33.50
N GLU A 106 0.33 23.18 33.12
CA GLU A 106 -0.89 23.52 33.86
C GLU A 106 -0.88 22.93 35.26
N SER A 107 -0.58 21.63 35.38
CA SER A 107 -0.48 20.98 36.68
C SER A 107 0.60 21.60 37.57
N ARG A 108 1.75 22.00 36.99
CA ARG A 108 2.82 22.70 37.70
C ARG A 108 2.39 24.10 38.14
N ALA A 109 1.73 24.84 37.27
CA ALA A 109 1.21 26.17 37.57
C ALA A 109 0.17 26.14 38.69
N MET A 110 -0.76 25.18 38.66
CA MET A 110 -1.75 25.00 39.73
C MET A 110 -1.09 24.61 41.06
N LYS A 111 -0.03 23.79 41.02
CA LYS A 111 0.74 23.44 42.22
C LYS A 111 1.51 24.64 42.78
N ALA A 112 2.19 25.41 41.93
CA ALA A 112 2.90 26.62 42.31
C ALA A 112 1.93 27.66 42.90
N ARG A 113 0.74 27.81 42.28
CA ARG A 113 -0.32 28.69 42.78
C ARG A 113 -0.72 28.34 44.21
N ARG A 114 -1.03 27.07 44.47
CA ARG A 114 -1.41 26.61 45.82
C ARG A 114 -0.31 26.84 46.85
N ARG A 115 0.96 26.61 46.48
CA ARG A 115 2.10 26.86 47.36
C ARG A 115 2.28 28.34 47.69
N MET A 116 2.15 29.21 46.68
CA MET A 116 2.17 30.65 46.88
C MET A 116 1.01 31.10 47.77
N ASP A 117 -0.22 30.63 47.52
CA ASP A 117 -1.38 31.00 48.33
C ASP A 117 -1.22 30.53 49.80
N ASP A 118 -0.67 29.34 50.03
CA ASP A 118 -0.38 28.83 51.38
C ASP A 118 0.74 29.62 52.08
N ALA A 119 1.84 29.93 51.37
CA ALA A 119 2.94 30.74 51.91
C ALA A 119 2.48 32.16 52.29
N VAL A 120 1.69 32.81 51.42
CA VAL A 120 1.11 34.13 51.69
C VAL A 120 0.11 34.06 52.85
N SER A 121 -0.76 33.04 52.89
CA SER A 121 -1.73 32.89 53.97
C SER A 121 -1.09 32.61 55.34
N ARG A 122 0.07 31.95 55.36
CA ARG A 122 0.82 31.66 56.59
C ARG A 122 1.81 32.76 56.98
N LEU A 123 1.99 33.77 56.13
CA LEU A 123 3.05 34.78 56.27
C LEU A 123 4.41 34.11 56.46
N ASP A 124 4.69 33.08 55.66
CA ASP A 124 5.89 32.28 55.76
C ASP A 124 7.12 33.10 55.30
N GLN A 125 7.89 33.57 56.29
CA GLN A 125 9.07 34.44 56.08
C GLN A 125 10.24 33.71 55.41
N SER A 126 10.17 32.38 55.25
CA SER A 126 11.16 31.63 54.48
C SER A 126 11.14 32.02 53.00
N TYR A 127 10.00 32.48 52.48
CA TYR A 127 9.86 32.91 51.09
C TYR A 127 9.88 34.44 50.93
N ASP A 128 10.13 34.90 49.69
CA ASP A 128 10.06 36.32 49.31
C ASP A 128 8.59 36.80 49.25
N LEU A 129 8.01 37.08 50.42
CA LEU A 129 6.60 37.50 50.56
C LEU A 129 6.30 38.82 49.84
N ASP A 130 7.25 39.75 49.80
CA ASP A 130 7.11 41.03 49.10
C ASP A 130 6.87 40.82 47.60
N ARG A 131 7.42 39.75 47.02
CA ARG A 131 7.13 39.34 45.63
C ARG A 131 5.93 38.41 45.52
N LEU A 132 5.69 37.51 46.48
CA LEU A 132 4.59 36.56 46.40
C LEU A 132 3.20 37.20 46.59
N VAL A 133 3.07 38.21 47.46
CA VAL A 133 1.79 38.90 47.69
C VAL A 133 1.22 39.53 46.40
N PRO A 134 1.95 40.37 45.65
CA PRO A 134 1.43 40.92 44.39
C PRO A 134 1.19 39.84 43.33
N LEU A 135 2.01 38.79 43.28
CA LEU A 135 1.80 37.67 42.36
C LEU A 135 0.54 36.86 42.72
N SER A 136 0.21 36.73 44.00
CA SER A 136 -1.00 36.05 44.46
C SER A 136 -2.29 36.74 44.00
N ALA A 137 -2.26 38.05 43.76
CA ALA A 137 -3.38 38.77 43.16
C ALA A 137 -3.58 38.46 41.67
N THR A 138 -2.57 37.91 40.97
CA THR A 138 -2.64 37.59 39.53
C THR A 138 -3.15 36.17 39.28
N ARG A 139 -4.11 35.99 38.37
CA ARG A 139 -4.62 34.65 38.03
C ARG A 139 -3.76 34.01 36.92
N PRO A 140 -3.43 32.70 36.99
CA PRO A 140 -2.82 32.01 35.86
C PRO A 140 -3.72 32.08 34.63
N PRO A 141 -3.16 32.23 33.42
CA PRO A 141 -3.93 32.28 32.20
C PRO A 141 -4.69 30.98 31.97
N GLU A 142 -5.91 31.10 31.44
CA GLU A 142 -6.81 29.97 31.22
C GLU A 142 -6.31 29.09 30.07
N VAL A 143 -6.30 27.77 30.30
CA VAL A 143 -5.85 26.81 29.30
C VAL A 143 -7.01 26.53 28.33
N PRO A 144 -6.88 26.82 27.04
CA PRO A 144 -7.96 26.60 26.10
C PRO A 144 -8.20 25.11 25.89
N ALA A 145 -9.46 24.70 25.79
CA ALA A 145 -9.80 23.38 25.25
C ALA A 145 -9.37 23.33 23.77
N VAL A 146 -8.45 22.42 23.44
CA VAL A 146 -7.95 22.22 22.08
C VAL A 146 -8.08 20.75 21.71
N SER A 147 -8.56 20.46 20.50
CA SER A 147 -8.63 19.12 19.94
C SER A 147 -7.72 19.00 18.72
N CYS A 148 -6.90 17.95 18.66
CA CYS A 148 -6.02 17.65 17.53
C CYS A 148 -6.76 17.00 16.34
N SER A 149 -8.06 16.72 16.45
CA SER A 149 -8.81 15.96 15.44
C SER A 149 -9.24 16.77 14.22
N ALA A 150 -9.41 18.09 14.35
CA ALA A 150 -9.91 18.94 13.26
C ALA A 150 -8.76 19.59 12.46
N ASP A 151 -7.79 20.19 13.15
CA ASP A 151 -6.63 20.84 12.54
C ASP A 151 -5.45 20.72 13.53
N PRO A 152 -4.59 19.69 13.38
CA PRO A 152 -3.52 19.41 14.35
C PRO A 152 -2.47 20.52 14.38
N ALA A 153 -2.17 21.17 13.25
CA ALA A 153 -1.17 22.24 13.18
C ALA A 153 -1.66 23.50 13.92
N ARG A 154 -2.90 23.91 13.66
CA ARG A 154 -3.50 25.05 14.36
C ARG A 154 -3.73 24.76 15.85
N ALA A 155 -4.09 23.52 16.18
CA ALA A 155 -4.22 23.06 17.55
C ALA A 155 -2.88 23.11 18.31
N ALA A 156 -1.81 22.57 17.72
CA ALA A 156 -0.45 22.64 18.28
C ALA A 156 -0.01 24.10 18.50
N ALA A 157 -0.18 24.96 17.50
CA ALA A 157 0.17 26.38 17.62
C ALA A 157 -0.63 27.10 18.73
N LYS A 158 -1.92 26.76 18.91
CA LYS A 158 -2.73 27.31 20.00
C LYS A 158 -2.24 26.81 21.37
N ALA A 159 -1.89 25.53 21.46
CA ALA A 159 -1.35 24.91 22.68
C ALA A 159 0.00 25.54 23.07
N ASP A 160 0.92 25.73 22.12
CA ASP A 160 2.23 26.34 22.39
C ASP A 160 2.10 27.82 22.83
N ARG A 161 1.16 28.58 22.25
CA ARG A 161 0.87 29.96 22.72
C ARG A 161 0.34 29.97 24.15
N ALA A 162 -0.58 29.07 24.47
CA ALA A 162 -1.09 28.92 25.84
C ALA A 162 0.04 28.51 26.80
N ALA A 163 0.88 27.57 26.39
CA ALA A 163 2.04 27.12 27.17
C ALA A 163 3.02 28.26 27.41
N LYS A 164 3.26 29.13 26.42
CA LYS A 164 4.10 30.32 26.58
C LYS A 164 3.51 31.29 27.59
N GLY A 165 2.23 31.66 27.45
CA GLY A 165 1.57 32.57 28.39
C GLY A 165 1.59 32.03 29.82
N LEU A 166 1.32 30.74 29.99
CA LEU A 166 1.37 30.08 31.29
C LEU A 166 2.79 29.98 31.84
N SER A 167 3.79 29.74 30.99
CA SER A 167 5.20 29.72 31.37
C SER A 167 5.68 31.09 31.83
N ASP A 168 5.26 32.16 31.14
CA ASP A 168 5.64 33.52 31.48
C ASP A 168 5.03 33.97 32.82
N TRP A 169 3.83 33.48 33.16
CA TRP A 169 3.26 33.62 34.50
C TRP A 169 3.99 32.76 35.54
N LEU A 170 4.37 31.53 35.19
CA LEU A 170 4.97 30.57 36.12
C LEU A 170 6.40 30.95 36.54
N LYS A 171 7.22 31.49 35.64
CA LYS A 171 8.62 31.87 35.90
C LYS A 171 8.80 32.77 37.14
N PRO A 172 8.11 33.93 37.28
CA PRO A 172 8.28 34.78 38.45
C PRO A 172 7.76 34.12 39.73
N VAL A 173 6.70 33.31 39.66
CA VAL A 173 6.15 32.58 40.81
C VAL A 173 7.14 31.51 41.30
N GLU A 174 7.69 30.70 40.39
CA GLU A 174 8.71 29.71 40.76
C GLU A 174 10.00 30.36 41.25
N ALA A 175 10.39 31.51 40.73
CA ALA A 175 11.55 32.25 41.21
C ALA A 175 11.35 32.73 42.66
N ALA A 176 10.18 33.28 42.98
CA ALA A 176 9.84 33.71 44.33
C ALA A 176 9.67 32.53 45.31
N LEU A 177 9.21 31.37 44.83
CA LEU A 177 9.10 30.13 45.64
C LEU A 177 10.42 29.36 45.77
N LYS A 178 11.41 29.59 44.90
CA LYS A 178 12.76 28.97 44.97
C LYS A 178 13.76 29.85 45.70
N ALA A 179 13.42 31.10 45.98
CA ALA A 179 14.22 31.98 46.81
C ALA A 179 14.16 31.49 48.27
N GLU A 180 14.79 30.35 48.54
CA GLU A 180 15.26 29.93 49.85
C GLU A 180 16.69 29.43 49.68
N GLY A 181 17.60 30.16 50.33
CA GLY A 181 19.05 30.04 50.27
C GLY A 181 19.68 31.40 50.52
#